data_AF-A0A4Y2UQZ1-F1
#
_entry.id   AF-A0A4Y2UQZ1-F1
#
_cell.length_a   1.000
_cell.length_b   1.000
_cell.length_c   1.000
_cell.angle_alpha   90.00
_cell.angle_beta   90.00
_cell.angle_gamma   90.00
#
_symmetry.space_group_name_H-M   'P 1'
#
loop_
_entity.id
_entity.type
_entity.pdbx_description
1 polymer ?
#
loop_
_entity_poly.entity_id
_entity_poly.type
_entity_poly.pdbx_seq_one_letter_code
_entity_poly.pdbx_strand_id
1 'polypeptide(L)'
;MPYPSAASSFSQVVTAFSNSSSLPERLPPRNSQLKEKMEIARSNTCTINGNRYFETLSKLRRAIQNRRRGMLPGGIVFLLENARPHTAAATQELLDQFGWEIFDHPPYSPNLAPSDFHLLPKLKEFLGGKRFGSAEELENVVSNWPN
;
A
#
# COMPACT_ATOMS: atom_id res chain seq x y z
N MET A 1 12.50 -38.69 -79.47
CA MET A 1 12.16 -37.33 -79.03
C MET A 1 12.95 -37.01 -77.76
N PRO A 2 13.54 -35.81 -77.60
CA PRO A 2 14.59 -35.53 -76.61
C PRO A 2 14.13 -34.73 -75.37
N TYR A 3 14.70 -35.08 -74.19
CA TYR A 3 14.86 -34.32 -72.92
C TYR A 3 13.59 -33.81 -72.17
N PRO A 4 13.63 -33.48 -70.84
CA PRO A 4 14.81 -33.25 -69.99
C PRO A 4 14.84 -33.91 -68.59
N SER A 5 16.08 -33.96 -68.09
CA SER A 5 16.49 -34.08 -66.69
C SER A 5 15.90 -32.96 -65.84
N ALA A 6 15.47 -33.26 -64.61
CA ALA A 6 15.38 -32.28 -63.54
C ALA A 6 15.62 -32.97 -62.19
N ALA A 7 16.66 -32.50 -61.52
CA ALA A 7 17.19 -32.97 -60.25
C ALA A 7 16.12 -33.03 -59.15
N SER A 8 16.09 -34.18 -58.49
CA SER A 8 15.19 -34.50 -57.38
C SER A 8 15.76 -34.00 -56.04
N SER A 9 14.95 -33.21 -55.35
CA SER A 9 14.57 -33.45 -53.95
C SER A 9 15.55 -33.19 -52.79
N PHE A 10 16.35 -32.10 -52.81
CA PHE A 10 16.92 -31.61 -51.53
C PHE A 10 16.79 -30.11 -51.24
N SER A 11 16.45 -29.26 -52.22
CA SER A 11 16.29 -27.81 -51.98
C SER A 11 14.86 -27.39 -51.52
N GLN A 12 13.85 -28.25 -51.71
CA GLN A 12 12.48 -27.94 -51.30
C GLN A 12 12.22 -28.18 -49.80
N VAL A 13 13.00 -29.02 -49.12
CA VAL A 13 12.84 -29.27 -47.68
C VAL A 13 13.43 -28.13 -46.84
N VAL A 14 14.52 -27.50 -47.31
CA VAL A 14 15.17 -26.38 -46.61
C VAL A 14 14.34 -25.10 -46.68
N THR A 15 13.56 -24.91 -47.75
CA THR A 15 12.74 -23.70 -47.95
C THR A 15 11.46 -23.70 -47.09
N ALA A 16 11.01 -24.86 -46.59
CA ALA A 16 9.85 -24.94 -45.70
C ALA A 16 10.14 -24.59 -44.23
N PHE A 17 11.42 -24.48 -43.83
CA PHE A 17 11.79 -24.14 -42.45
C PHE A 17 11.97 -22.62 -42.22
N SER A 18 12.08 -21.83 -43.30
CA SER A 18 12.35 -20.38 -43.21
C SER A 18 11.10 -19.49 -43.32
N ASN A 19 9.90 -20.04 -43.53
CA ASN A 19 8.65 -19.27 -43.69
C ASN A 19 7.59 -19.62 -42.63
N SER A 20 7.99 -19.71 -41.37
CA SER A 20 7.06 -19.70 -40.21
C SER A 20 7.36 -18.52 -39.29
N SER A 21 7.40 -17.31 -39.85
CA SER A 21 7.32 -16.05 -39.10
C SER A 21 5.86 -15.75 -38.76
N SER A 22 5.28 -16.52 -37.83
CA SER A 22 4.11 -16.14 -37.03
C SER A 22 3.88 -17.18 -35.93
N LEU A 23 4.81 -17.26 -34.99
CA LEU A 23 4.51 -17.83 -33.68
C LEU A 23 3.40 -16.98 -33.04
N PRO A 24 2.34 -17.58 -32.47
CA PRO A 24 1.40 -16.82 -31.68
C PRO A 24 2.17 -16.16 -30.54
N GLU A 25 1.93 -14.87 -30.38
CA GLU A 25 2.45 -14.00 -29.34
C GLU A 25 2.57 -14.77 -28.02
N ARG A 26 3.80 -14.91 -27.56
CA ARG A 26 4.15 -15.64 -26.33
C ARG A 26 3.33 -15.03 -25.20
N LEU A 27 2.29 -15.74 -24.74
CA LEU A 27 1.51 -15.34 -23.57
C LEU A 27 2.49 -14.95 -22.45
N PRO A 28 2.31 -13.79 -21.80
CA PRO A 28 3.24 -13.31 -20.81
C PRO A 28 3.42 -14.39 -19.73
N PRO A 29 4.66 -14.66 -19.28
CA PRO A 29 4.91 -15.72 -18.33
C PRO A 29 4.01 -15.51 -17.12
N ARG A 30 3.25 -16.55 -16.75
CA ARG A 30 2.34 -16.55 -15.59
C ARG A 30 3.01 -15.95 -14.34
N ASN A 31 4.33 -16.08 -14.24
CA ASN A 31 5.16 -15.56 -13.17
C ASN A 31 5.45 -14.04 -13.23
N SER A 32 5.45 -13.39 -14.40
CA SER A 32 5.55 -11.91 -14.46
C SER A 32 4.25 -11.27 -14.05
N GLN A 33 3.12 -11.81 -14.53
CA GLN A 33 1.78 -11.41 -14.11
C GLN A 33 1.53 -11.68 -12.62
N LEU A 34 2.05 -12.79 -12.07
CA LEU A 34 1.96 -13.06 -10.63
C LEU A 34 2.89 -12.17 -9.80
N LYS A 35 4.10 -11.85 -10.30
CA LYS A 35 5.00 -10.88 -9.65
C LYS A 35 4.39 -9.48 -9.66
N GLU A 36 3.88 -9.03 -10.79
CA GLU A 36 3.21 -7.74 -10.95
C GLU A 36 1.92 -7.69 -10.13
N LYS A 37 1.10 -8.76 -10.10
CA LYS A 37 -0.06 -8.87 -9.21
C LYS A 37 0.33 -8.90 -7.73
N MET A 38 1.45 -9.54 -7.36
CA MET A 38 1.98 -9.49 -6.00
C MET A 38 2.56 -8.12 -5.65
N GLU A 39 3.15 -7.42 -6.61
CA GLU A 39 3.72 -6.08 -6.44
C GLU A 39 2.62 -5.02 -6.35
N ILE A 40 1.55 -5.18 -7.14
CA ILE A 40 0.29 -4.43 -7.03
C ILE A 40 -0.42 -4.77 -5.72
N ALA A 41 -0.48 -6.04 -5.32
CA ALA A 41 -1.03 -6.41 -4.00
C ALA A 41 -0.18 -5.83 -2.85
N ARG A 42 1.15 -5.79 -3.01
CA ARG A 42 2.11 -5.22 -2.05
C ARG A 42 2.07 -3.69 -2.02
N SER A 43 1.74 -3.03 -3.13
CA SER A 43 1.45 -1.60 -3.15
C SER A 43 0.11 -1.27 -2.47
N ASN A 44 -0.83 -2.23 -2.47
CA ASN A 44 -2.16 -2.05 -1.89
C ASN A 44 -2.25 -2.45 -0.40
N THR A 45 -1.34 -3.29 0.10
CA THR A 45 -1.17 -3.57 1.54
C THR A 45 0.05 -2.86 2.09
N CYS A 46 0.00 -1.54 2.10
CA CYS A 46 1.15 -0.74 2.51
C CYS A 46 1.31 -0.77 4.04
N THR A 47 2.31 -1.50 4.51
CA THR A 47 2.75 -1.48 5.92
C THR A 47 3.20 -0.07 6.28
N ILE A 48 2.77 0.47 7.41
CA ILE A 48 3.23 1.78 7.88
C ILE A 48 4.71 1.68 8.25
N ASN A 49 5.57 2.10 7.33
CA ASN A 49 6.99 2.29 7.56
C ASN A 49 7.26 3.71 8.08
N GLY A 50 8.49 3.99 8.54
CA GLY A 50 8.85 5.30 9.09
C GLY A 50 8.61 6.46 8.12
N ASN A 51 8.92 6.29 6.82
CA ASN A 51 8.72 7.33 5.82
C ASN A 51 7.24 7.65 5.58
N ARG A 52 6.38 6.62 5.54
CA ARG A 52 4.93 6.79 5.40
C ARG A 52 4.31 7.43 6.65
N TYR A 53 4.87 7.11 7.82
CA TYR A 53 4.46 7.73 9.07
C TYR A 53 4.81 9.23 9.08
N PHE A 54 6.00 9.61 8.60
CA PHE A 54 6.41 11.01 8.41
C PHE A 54 5.42 11.80 7.53
N GLU A 55 5.02 11.25 6.39
CA GLU A 55 4.03 11.88 5.52
C GLU A 55 2.66 12.03 6.21
N THR A 56 2.25 11.01 6.97
CA THR A 56 1.01 11.02 7.74
C THR A 56 1.02 12.15 8.78
N LEU A 57 2.10 12.31 9.54
CA LEU A 57 2.27 13.39 10.51
C LEU A 57 2.23 14.78 9.87
N SER A 58 2.87 14.93 8.70
CA SER A 58 2.86 16.19 7.95
C SER A 58 1.45 16.58 7.50
N LYS A 59 0.67 15.60 6.99
CA LYS A 59 -0.74 15.80 6.63
C LYS A 59 -1.59 16.12 7.86
N LEU A 60 -1.33 15.46 8.99
CA LEU A 60 -2.02 15.70 10.26
C LEU A 60 -1.80 17.13 10.77
N ARG A 61 -0.55 17.63 10.76
CA ARG A 61 -0.24 19.00 11.16
C ARG A 61 -1.05 20.02 10.36
N ARG A 62 -1.11 19.84 9.03
CA ARG A 62 -1.91 20.69 8.14
C ARG A 62 -3.42 20.59 8.43
N ALA A 63 -3.93 19.39 8.71
CA ALA A 63 -5.34 19.20 9.06
C ALA A 63 -5.71 19.89 10.38
N ILE A 64 -4.84 19.81 11.40
CA ILE A 64 -5.03 20.50 12.68
C ILE A 64 -5.01 22.01 12.49
N GLN A 65 -4.06 22.56 11.72
CA GLN A 65 -4.01 23.98 11.36
C GLN A 65 -5.33 24.47 10.75
N ASN A 66 -5.89 23.69 9.83
CA ASN A 66 -7.10 24.07 9.11
C ASN A 66 -8.36 23.96 9.97
N ARG A 67 -8.51 22.87 10.74
CA ARG A 67 -9.73 22.57 11.50
C ARG A 67 -9.75 23.18 12.90
N ARG A 68 -8.59 23.49 13.49
CA ARG A 68 -8.45 23.96 14.87
C ARG A 68 -7.52 25.17 14.95
N ARG A 69 -7.98 26.28 14.36
CA ARG A 69 -7.26 27.56 14.36
C ARG A 69 -7.00 27.99 15.81
N GLY A 70 -5.74 28.15 16.19
CA GLY A 70 -5.33 28.55 17.55
C GLY A 70 -4.81 27.43 18.47
N MET A 71 -4.81 26.16 18.04
CA MET A 71 -4.21 25.07 18.85
C MET A 71 -2.68 24.98 18.76
N LEU A 72 -2.07 25.32 17.62
CA LEU A 72 -0.61 25.24 17.49
C LEU A 72 0.20 26.12 18.46
N PRO A 73 -0.24 27.34 18.80
CA PRO A 73 0.46 28.16 19.80
C PRO A 73 0.38 27.62 21.22
N GLY A 74 -0.63 26.79 21.53
CA GLY A 74 -0.87 26.25 22.88
C GLY A 74 -0.11 24.96 23.20
N GLY A 75 0.71 24.47 22.26
CA GLY A 75 1.36 23.17 22.37
C GLY A 75 0.39 22.02 22.07
N ILE A 76 0.92 20.94 21.51
CA ILE A 76 0.18 19.69 21.29
C ILE A 76 0.93 18.59 22.02
N VAL A 77 0.25 17.93 22.94
CA VAL A 77 0.73 16.70 23.57
C VAL A 77 0.18 15.53 22.78
N PHE A 78 1.07 14.68 22.28
CA PHE A 78 0.76 13.56 21.43
C PHE A 78 0.98 12.25 22.20
N LEU A 79 -0.09 11.46 22.33
CA LEU A 79 -0.05 10.15 22.97
C LEU A 79 0.13 9.09 21.89
N LEU A 80 1.30 8.42 21.90
CA LEU A 80 1.64 7.38 20.96
C LEU A 80 2.03 6.09 21.67
N GLU A 81 1.58 4.97 21.11
CA GLU A 81 2.08 3.65 21.47
C GLU A 81 3.55 3.48 21.03
N ASN A 82 4.29 2.63 21.74
CA ASN A 82 5.73 2.34 21.53
C ASN A 82 6.02 1.49 20.27
N ALA A 83 5.34 1.75 19.17
CA ALA A 83 5.59 1.08 17.90
C ALA A 83 6.90 1.57 17.28
N ARG A 84 7.63 0.67 16.59
CA ARG A 84 8.94 0.96 15.97
C ARG A 84 8.99 2.22 15.09
N PRO A 85 7.99 2.54 14.23
CA PRO A 85 8.03 3.78 13.46
C PRO A 85 7.79 5.03 14.31
N HIS A 86 7.21 4.93 15.51
CA HIS A 86 6.95 6.06 16.40
C HIS A 86 8.18 6.42 17.24
N THR A 87 8.95 5.42 17.66
CA THR A 87 10.19 5.59 18.43
C THR A 87 11.43 5.80 17.52
N ALA A 88 11.25 5.83 16.21
CA ALA A 88 12.35 6.09 15.29
C ALA A 88 12.90 7.52 15.48
N ALA A 89 14.23 7.69 15.48
CA ALA A 89 14.88 8.99 15.67
C ALA A 89 14.34 10.06 14.70
N ALA A 90 14.19 9.72 13.42
CA ALA A 90 13.65 10.62 12.41
C ALA A 90 12.22 11.11 12.72
N THR A 91 11.43 10.32 13.45
CA THR A 91 10.08 10.68 13.87
C THR A 91 10.09 11.56 15.11
N GLN A 92 10.98 11.30 16.07
CA GLN A 92 11.15 12.18 17.22
C GLN A 92 11.66 13.56 16.80
N GLU A 93 12.67 13.62 15.94
CA GLU A 93 13.17 14.88 15.38
C GLU A 93 12.08 15.68 14.66
N LEU A 94 11.17 15.02 13.96
CA LEU A 94 10.05 15.67 13.30
C LEU A 94 9.04 16.26 14.31
N LEU A 95 8.73 15.52 15.37
CA LEU A 95 7.79 15.95 16.40
C LEU A 95 8.36 17.16 17.16
N ASP A 96 9.67 17.15 17.44
CA ASP A 96 10.39 18.30 18.01
C ASP A 96 10.32 19.53 17.09
N GLN A 97 10.55 19.36 15.78
CA GLN A 97 10.39 20.45 14.79
C GLN A 97 8.95 20.99 14.72
N PHE A 98 7.96 20.18 15.07
CA PHE A 98 6.56 20.59 15.11
C PHE A 98 6.22 21.31 16.43
N GLY A 99 7.10 21.22 17.44
CA GLY A 99 6.85 21.68 18.80
C GLY A 99 5.79 20.83 19.51
N TRP A 100 5.72 19.53 19.19
CA TRP A 100 4.77 18.60 19.77
C TRP A 100 5.44 17.78 20.85
N GLU A 101 4.92 17.84 22.06
CA GLU A 101 5.42 17.04 23.18
C GLU A 101 4.88 15.62 23.06
N ILE A 102 5.73 14.63 23.30
CA ILE A 102 5.33 13.22 23.30
C ILE A 102 5.03 12.82 24.75
N PHE A 103 3.85 12.27 24.99
CA PHE A 103 3.53 11.70 26.29
C PHE A 103 4.10 10.29 26.39
N ASP A 104 4.93 10.04 27.41
CA ASP A 104 5.53 8.74 27.64
C ASP A 104 4.46 7.68 27.93
N HIS A 105 4.40 6.67 27.07
CA HIS A 105 3.49 5.55 27.23
C HIS A 105 4.26 4.31 27.75
N PRO A 106 3.80 3.66 28.83
CA PRO A 106 4.45 2.45 29.30
C PRO A 106 4.29 1.30 28.29
N PRO A 107 5.29 0.40 28.17
CA PRO A 107 5.18 -0.77 27.31
C PRO A 107 3.94 -1.63 27.65
N TYR A 108 3.31 -2.21 26.64
CA TYR A 108 2.20 -3.17 26.75
C TYR A 108 0.98 -2.68 27.56
N SER A 109 0.65 -1.39 27.46
CA SER A 109 -0.47 -0.79 28.21
C SER A 109 -1.60 -0.28 27.32
N PRO A 110 -2.24 -1.13 26.50
CA PRO A 110 -3.26 -0.71 25.53
C PRO A 110 -4.50 -0.08 26.19
N ASN A 111 -4.70 -0.28 27.50
CA ASN A 111 -5.74 0.36 28.29
C ASN A 111 -5.48 1.85 28.56
N LEU A 112 -4.28 2.36 28.28
CA LEU A 112 -3.92 3.77 28.49
C LEU A 112 -4.06 4.61 27.22
N ALA A 113 -4.10 4.00 26.04
CA ALA A 113 -4.38 4.70 24.79
C ALA A 113 -5.90 4.90 24.58
N PRO A 114 -6.38 6.15 24.48
CA PRO A 114 -7.80 6.44 24.22
C PRO A 114 -8.30 5.84 22.91
N SER A 115 -7.43 5.68 21.91
CA SER A 115 -7.77 4.98 20.66
C SER A 115 -8.19 3.54 20.92
N ASP A 116 -7.41 2.83 21.72
CA ASP A 116 -7.54 1.39 21.91
C ASP A 116 -8.63 1.05 22.93
N PHE A 117 -8.80 1.91 23.95
CA PHE A 117 -9.84 1.75 24.96
C PHE A 117 -11.22 2.25 24.48
N HIS A 118 -11.30 3.34 23.72
CA HIS A 118 -12.58 3.98 23.40
C HIS A 118 -12.98 3.91 21.94
N LEU A 119 -12.08 4.26 21.01
CA LEU A 119 -12.41 4.41 19.60
C LEU A 119 -12.52 3.05 18.89
N LEU A 120 -11.50 2.19 19.03
CA LEU A 120 -11.42 0.93 18.33
C LEU A 120 -12.52 -0.07 18.71
N PRO A 121 -12.94 -0.21 20.00
CA PRO A 121 -14.03 -1.11 20.35
C PRO A 121 -15.35 -0.69 19.71
N LYS A 122 -15.70 0.61 19.77
CA LYS A 122 -16.91 1.13 19.10
C LYS A 122 -16.85 0.96 17.59
N LEU A 123 -15.67 1.14 16.98
CA LEU A 123 -15.50 0.91 15.55
C LEU A 123 -15.70 -0.58 15.21
N LYS A 124 -15.17 -1.49 16.03
CA LYS A 124 -15.37 -2.93 15.86
C LYS A 124 -16.84 -3.33 15.98
N GLU A 125 -17.57 -2.76 16.93
CA GLU A 125 -19.01 -2.96 17.06
C GLU A 125 -19.75 -2.45 15.82
N PHE A 126 -19.41 -1.25 15.34
CA PHE A 126 -20.01 -0.66 14.14
C PHE A 126 -19.73 -1.47 12.87
N LEU A 127 -18.55 -2.06 12.75
CA LEU A 127 -18.15 -2.91 11.63
C LEU A 127 -18.59 -4.37 11.81
N GLY A 128 -19.02 -4.75 13.02
CA GLY A 128 -19.39 -6.11 13.38
C GLY A 128 -20.49 -6.66 12.48
N GLY A 129 -20.28 -7.87 11.95
CA GLY A 129 -21.25 -8.55 11.10
C GLY A 129 -21.40 -8.01 9.67
N LYS A 130 -20.70 -6.91 9.30
CA LYS A 130 -20.71 -6.37 7.94
C LYS A 130 -19.69 -7.08 7.05
N ARG A 131 -20.04 -7.28 5.79
CA ARG A 131 -19.13 -7.75 4.73
C ARG A 131 -19.03 -6.66 3.68
N PHE A 132 -17.82 -6.38 3.24
CA PHE A 132 -17.54 -5.37 2.22
C PHE A 132 -16.99 -6.06 0.98
N GLY A 133 -17.45 -5.66 -0.20
CA GLY A 133 -17.01 -6.19 -1.49
C GLY A 133 -15.72 -5.54 -1.99
N SER A 134 -15.37 -4.34 -1.49
CA SER A 134 -14.15 -3.63 -1.85
C SER A 134 -13.58 -2.81 -0.69
N ALA A 135 -12.31 -2.42 -0.81
CA ALA A 135 -11.68 -1.51 0.15
C ALA A 135 -12.31 -0.11 0.14
N GLU A 136 -12.71 0.38 -1.04
CA GLU A 136 -13.39 1.67 -1.20
C GLU A 136 -14.74 1.71 -0.46
N GLU A 137 -15.49 0.59 -0.48
CA GLU A 137 -16.74 0.47 0.26
C GLU A 137 -16.49 0.57 1.77
N LEU A 138 -15.47 -0.13 2.27
CA LEU A 138 -15.06 -0.04 3.68
C LEU A 138 -14.62 1.38 4.05
N GLU A 139 -13.79 2.03 3.23
CA GLU A 139 -13.31 3.40 3.46
C GLU A 139 -14.47 4.40 3.51
N ASN A 140 -15.45 4.29 2.63
CA ASN A 140 -16.64 5.12 2.62
C ASN A 140 -17.49 4.92 3.89
N VAL A 141 -17.66 3.67 4.33
CA VAL A 141 -18.41 3.36 5.55
C VAL A 141 -17.72 3.88 6.80
N VAL A 142 -16.39 3.74 6.88
CA VAL A 142 -15.59 4.27 8.00
C VAL A 142 -15.59 5.81 7.99
N SER A 143 -15.53 6.44 6.81
CA SER A 143 -15.55 7.92 6.70
C SER A 143 -16.88 8.54 7.10
N ASN A 144 -17.99 7.81 6.92
CA ASN A 144 -19.33 8.24 7.30
C ASN A 144 -19.75 7.77 8.70
N TRP A 145 -18.85 7.17 9.48
CA TRP A 145 -19.16 6.67 10.82
C TRP A 145 -19.40 7.81 11.81
N PRO A 146 -20.59 7.91 12.44
CA PRO A 146 -20.88 8.94 13.42
C PRO A 146 -20.35 8.53 14.80
N ASN A 147 -19.23 9.11 15.23
CA ASN A 147 -18.69 8.99 16.59
C ASN A 147 -17.97 10.29 16.97
#